data_AF-A0A9J6GWK5-F1
#
_entry.id   AF-A0A9J6GWK5-F1
#
_cell.length_a   1.000
_cell.length_b   1.000
_cell.length_c   1.000
_cell.angle_alpha   90.00
_cell.angle_beta   90.00
_cell.angle_gamma   90.00
#
_symmetry.space_group_name_H-M   'P 1'
#
loop_
_entity.id
_entity.type
_entity.pdbx_description
1 polymer ?
#
loop_
_entity_poly.entity_id
_entity_poly.type
_entity_poly.pdbx_seq_one_letter_code
_entity_poly.pdbx_strand_id
1 'polypeptide(L)'
;MLRAVGIQPDGFVGHSTGEIGCAYVDGALTAEQAMLCAYWARTLHRGGLTREQAEARCRDGVEIACYNAHDSVTLSGPVDAVAHLVEELRVENVFAKEVDSLDVPFHSSHVRDVGAPLTDALRKVR
;
A
#
# COMPACT_ATOMS: atom_id res chain seq x y z
N MET A 1 -17.52 4.51 -15.62
CA MET A 1 -17.50 5.68 -16.53
C MET A 1 -16.67 5.43 -17.77
N LEU A 2 -15.38 5.07 -17.67
CA LEU A 2 -14.50 4.83 -18.85
C LEU A 2 -15.09 3.84 -19.87
N ARG A 3 -15.57 2.66 -19.42
CA ARG A 3 -16.25 1.70 -20.31
C ARG A 3 -17.51 2.29 -20.97
N ALA A 4 -18.26 3.12 -20.25
CA ALA A 4 -19.51 3.71 -20.76
C ALA A 4 -19.26 4.75 -21.86
N VAL A 5 -18.06 5.36 -21.90
CA VAL A 5 -17.61 6.24 -22.99
C VAL A 5 -16.75 5.51 -24.03
N GLY A 6 -16.75 4.17 -24.02
CA GLY A 6 -16.06 3.34 -25.01
C GLY A 6 -14.55 3.21 -24.83
N ILE A 7 -13.98 3.69 -23.71
CA ILE A 7 -12.55 3.55 -23.42
C ILE A 7 -12.30 2.15 -22.84
N GLN A 8 -11.48 1.36 -23.55
CA GLN A 8 -10.96 0.08 -23.08
C GLN A 8 -9.45 0.18 -22.85
N PRO A 9 -8.93 -0.28 -21.70
CA PRO A 9 -7.50 -0.27 -21.45
C PRO A 9 -6.79 -1.39 -22.22
N ASP A 10 -5.63 -1.10 -22.79
CA ASP A 10 -4.71 -2.13 -23.32
C ASP A 10 -3.98 -2.87 -22.18
N GLY A 11 -3.92 -2.26 -21.00
CA GLY A 11 -3.34 -2.84 -19.79
C GLY A 11 -3.67 -2.01 -18.56
N PHE A 12 -3.49 -2.61 -17.38
CA PHE A 12 -3.73 -1.97 -16.09
C PHE A 12 -2.72 -2.44 -15.06
N VAL A 13 -2.42 -1.57 -14.10
CA VAL A 13 -1.54 -1.85 -12.97
C VAL A 13 -2.23 -1.32 -11.71
N GLY A 14 -2.34 -2.17 -10.71
CA GLY A 14 -2.84 -1.81 -9.39
C GLY A 14 -1.67 -1.48 -8.47
N HIS A 15 -1.88 -0.54 -7.55
CA HIS A 15 -0.94 -0.28 -6.47
C HIS A 15 -1.64 -0.54 -5.14
N SER A 16 -1.14 -1.49 -4.35
CA SER A 16 -1.78 -1.90 -3.09
C SER A 16 -3.25 -2.29 -3.36
N THR A 17 -4.21 -1.75 -2.61
CA THR A 17 -5.65 -1.99 -2.79
C THR A 17 -6.19 -1.63 -4.17
N GLY A 18 -5.44 -0.86 -4.97
CA GLY A 18 -5.76 -0.63 -6.39
C GLY A 18 -5.80 -1.92 -7.23
N GLU A 19 -5.15 -3.00 -6.79
CA GLU A 19 -5.22 -4.31 -7.45
C GLU A 19 -6.63 -4.92 -7.40
N ILE A 20 -7.42 -4.62 -6.36
CA ILE A 20 -8.82 -5.05 -6.28
C ILE A 20 -9.62 -4.41 -7.42
N GLY A 21 -9.36 -3.14 -7.71
CA GLY A 21 -9.94 -2.43 -8.85
C GLY A 21 -9.51 -3.03 -10.18
N CYS A 22 -8.25 -3.47 -10.30
CA CYS A 22 -7.76 -4.15 -11.50
C CYS A 22 -8.47 -5.48 -11.72
N ALA A 23 -8.62 -6.30 -10.69
CA ALA A 23 -9.35 -7.57 -10.77
C ALA A 23 -10.82 -7.37 -11.17
N TYR A 24 -11.46 -6.28 -10.73
CA TYR A 24 -12.78 -5.89 -11.22
C TYR A 24 -12.77 -5.46 -12.70
N VAL A 25 -11.74 -4.71 -13.11
CA VAL A 25 -11.61 -4.26 -14.51
C VAL A 25 -11.43 -5.45 -15.46
N ASP A 26 -10.58 -6.40 -15.07
CA ASP A 26 -10.29 -7.65 -15.78
C ASP A 26 -11.47 -8.64 -15.80
N GLY A 27 -12.44 -8.47 -14.91
CA GLY A 27 -13.61 -9.35 -14.80
C GLY A 27 -13.40 -10.58 -13.91
N ALA A 28 -12.23 -10.69 -13.25
CA ALA A 28 -11.96 -11.72 -12.25
C ALA A 28 -12.83 -11.55 -10.98
N LEU A 29 -13.22 -10.31 -10.66
CA LEU A 29 -14.16 -9.99 -9.59
C LEU A 29 -15.40 -9.29 -10.12
N THR A 30 -16.57 -9.61 -9.56
CA THR A 30 -17.77 -8.78 -9.70
C THR A 30 -17.61 -7.47 -8.91
N ALA A 31 -18.48 -6.49 -9.15
CA ALA A 31 -18.46 -5.25 -8.38
C ALA A 31 -18.70 -5.50 -6.88
N GLU A 32 -19.61 -6.43 -6.54
CA GLU A 32 -19.89 -6.82 -5.16
C GLU A 32 -18.67 -7.48 -4.51
N GLN A 33 -18.05 -8.44 -5.18
CA GLN A 33 -16.85 -9.11 -4.67
C GLN A 33 -15.70 -8.11 -4.48
N ALA A 34 -15.48 -7.20 -5.42
CA ALA A 34 -14.46 -6.16 -5.29
C ALA A 34 -14.73 -5.24 -4.08
N MET A 35 -15.98 -4.84 -3.85
CA MET A 35 -16.37 -4.04 -2.69
C MET A 35 -16.19 -4.81 -1.37
N LEU A 36 -16.56 -6.08 -1.32
CA LEU A 36 -16.34 -6.93 -0.14
C LEU A 36 -14.86 -7.16 0.12
N CYS A 37 -14.07 -7.43 -0.91
CA CYS A 37 -12.62 -7.53 -0.80
C CYS A 37 -12.03 -6.24 -0.21
N ALA A 38 -12.42 -5.07 -0.72
CA ALA A 38 -11.95 -3.79 -0.19
C ALA A 38 -12.41 -3.51 1.25
N TYR A 39 -13.63 -3.94 1.60
CA TYR A 39 -14.14 -3.85 2.97
C TYR A 39 -13.30 -4.67 3.95
N TRP A 40 -12.94 -5.91 3.58
CA TRP A 40 -12.08 -6.75 4.40
C TRP A 40 -10.61 -6.30 4.37
N ALA A 41 -10.15 -5.70 3.27
CA ALA A 41 -8.77 -5.30 3.01
C ALA A 41 -8.49 -3.80 3.19
N ARG A 42 -9.26 -3.07 4.03
CA ARG A 42 -9.15 -1.62 4.26
C ARG A 42 -7.70 -1.14 4.49
N THR A 43 -7.02 -0.58 3.48
CA THR A 43 -5.62 -0.11 3.60
C THR A 43 -5.18 0.87 2.47
N LEU A 44 -4.32 1.89 2.76
CA LEU A 44 -3.46 2.65 1.80
C LEU A 44 -2.31 3.44 2.52
N HIS A 45 -1.08 3.49 1.95
CA HIS A 45 0.01 4.46 2.29
C HIS A 45 0.90 4.83 1.10
N ARG A 46 1.64 5.95 1.21
CA ARG A 46 2.75 6.37 0.32
C ARG A 46 3.89 7.09 1.09
N GLY A 47 5.13 7.03 0.59
CA GLY A 47 6.30 7.82 1.06
C GLY A 47 7.31 8.02 -0.07
N GLY A 48 8.41 8.75 0.15
CA GLY A 48 9.47 8.95 -0.86
C GLY A 48 10.91 8.86 -0.34
N LEU A 49 11.70 7.89 -0.84
CA LEU A 49 13.18 7.78 -0.81
C LEU A 49 13.60 6.95 -2.04
N THR A 50 14.88 6.94 -2.44
CA THR A 50 15.38 5.88 -3.35
C THR A 50 15.44 4.52 -2.62
N ARG A 51 15.51 3.42 -3.36
CA ARG A 51 15.64 2.06 -2.81
C ARG A 51 16.85 1.94 -1.89
N GLU A 52 18.02 2.32 -2.39
CA GLU A 52 19.30 2.12 -1.70
C GLU A 52 19.37 2.97 -0.42
N GLN A 53 18.81 4.18 -0.47
CA GLN A 53 18.70 5.05 0.70
C GLN A 53 17.75 4.52 1.76
N ALA A 54 16.67 3.84 1.36
CA ALA A 54 15.72 3.27 2.28
C ALA A 54 16.27 2.00 2.94
N GLU A 55 16.91 1.11 2.18
CA GLU A 55 17.52 -0.11 2.73
C GLU A 55 18.58 0.21 3.80
N ALA A 56 19.36 1.27 3.61
CA ALA A 56 20.38 1.70 4.58
C ALA A 56 19.83 2.39 5.84
N ARG A 57 18.60 2.92 5.79
CA ARG A 57 18.00 3.72 6.88
C ARG A 57 16.91 2.99 7.66
N CYS A 58 16.36 1.92 7.10
CA CYS A 58 15.39 1.04 7.76
C CYS A 58 15.97 0.42 9.04
N ARG A 59 15.38 0.78 10.18
CA ARG A 59 15.73 0.30 11.52
C ARG A 59 14.52 0.41 12.44
N ASP A 60 14.60 -0.17 13.65
CA ASP A 60 13.55 -0.08 14.68
C ASP A 60 12.16 -0.53 14.19
N GLY A 61 12.13 -1.54 13.33
CA GLY A 61 10.89 -2.07 12.74
C GLY A 61 10.38 -1.27 11.54
N VAL A 62 11.10 -0.26 11.05
CA VAL A 62 10.76 0.41 9.79
C VAL A 62 11.24 -0.43 8.61
N GLU A 63 10.32 -0.75 7.71
CA GLU A 63 10.52 -1.54 6.49
C GLU A 63 10.11 -0.74 5.25
N ILE A 64 10.62 -1.13 4.08
CA ILE A 64 10.15 -0.60 2.80
C ILE A 64 8.85 -1.31 2.42
N ALA A 65 7.75 -0.55 2.35
CA ALA A 65 6.43 -1.05 2.00
C ALA A 65 6.13 -0.99 0.49
N CYS A 66 6.58 0.04 -0.21
CA CYS A 66 6.30 0.19 -1.66
C CYS A 66 7.47 0.84 -2.39
N TYR A 67 7.74 0.38 -3.61
CA TYR A 67 8.63 1.06 -4.55
C TYR A 67 7.79 1.85 -5.55
N ASN A 68 7.68 3.17 -5.37
CA ASN A 68 6.83 4.03 -6.18
C ASN A 68 7.53 4.51 -7.45
N ALA A 69 8.83 4.82 -7.35
CA ALA A 69 9.70 5.25 -8.44
C ALA A 69 11.17 4.95 -8.07
N HIS A 70 12.10 5.26 -8.98
CA HIS A 70 13.54 5.09 -8.72
C HIS A 70 14.05 5.87 -7.49
N ASP A 71 13.39 6.99 -7.17
CA ASP A 71 13.70 7.94 -6.10
C ASP A 71 12.54 8.12 -5.11
N SER A 72 11.55 7.23 -5.15
CA SER A 72 10.39 7.30 -4.27
C SER A 72 9.98 5.91 -3.77
N VAL A 73 9.92 5.74 -2.45
CA VAL A 73 9.51 4.52 -1.76
C VAL A 73 8.74 4.88 -0.51
N THR A 74 7.77 4.03 -0.19
CA THR A 74 6.97 4.13 1.03
C THR A 74 7.64 3.35 2.14
N LEU A 75 7.81 3.98 3.31
CA LEU A 75 8.24 3.30 4.53
C LEU A 75 7.03 2.97 5.40
N SER A 76 7.14 1.88 6.16
CA SER A 76 6.07 1.38 7.04
C SER A 76 6.67 0.75 8.28
N GLY A 77 6.08 1.00 9.44
CA GLY A 77 6.57 0.51 10.73
C GLY A 77 5.86 1.20 11.89
N PRO A 78 6.35 1.02 13.13
CA PRO A 78 5.78 1.67 14.31
C PRO A 78 5.70 3.19 14.14
N VAL A 79 4.57 3.80 14.57
CA VAL A 79 4.28 5.24 14.38
C VAL A 79 5.44 6.12 14.84
N ASP A 80 5.93 5.89 16.07
CA ASP A 80 7.02 6.68 16.64
C ASP A 80 8.34 6.52 15.86
N ALA A 81 8.64 5.30 15.40
CA ALA A 81 9.86 5.03 14.64
C ALA A 81 9.84 5.67 13.25
N VAL A 82 8.69 5.63 12.57
CA VAL A 82 8.51 6.31 11.28
C VAL A 82 8.55 7.83 11.46
N ALA A 83 7.89 8.37 12.49
CA ALA A 83 7.90 9.81 12.76
C ALA A 83 9.33 10.32 13.03
N HIS A 84 10.11 9.59 13.82
CA HIS A 84 11.50 9.93 14.09
C HIS A 84 12.35 9.94 12.80
N LEU A 85 12.20 8.92 11.96
CA LEU A 85 12.92 8.85 10.69
C LEU A 85 12.48 9.97 9.72
N VAL A 86 11.20 10.33 9.70
CA VAL A 86 10.69 11.46 8.89
C VAL A 86 11.36 12.77 9.30
N GLU A 87 11.52 13.02 10.61
CA GLU A 87 12.19 14.22 11.11
C GLU A 87 13.68 14.25 10.74
N GLU A 88 14.40 13.14 10.85
CA GLU A 88 15.79 13.05 10.39
C GLU A 88 15.92 13.37 8.89
N LEU A 89 15.04 12.79 8.06
CA LEU A 89 15.02 13.02 6.62
C LEU A 89 14.71 14.49 6.29
N ARG A 90 13.80 15.13 7.04
CA ARG A 90 13.51 16.56 6.89
C ARG A 90 14.74 17.43 7.20
N VAL A 91 15.49 17.12 8.25
CA VAL A 91 16.75 17.81 8.59
C VAL A 91 17.79 17.65 7.47
N GLU A 92 17.83 16.47 6.84
CA GLU A 92 18.71 16.19 5.70
C GLU A 92 18.23 16.79 4.36
N ASN A 93 17.11 17.53 4.35
CA ASN A 93 16.45 18.04 3.14
C ASN A 93 16.04 16.95 2.15
N VAL A 94 15.72 15.76 2.65
CA VAL A 94 15.13 14.66 1.88
C VAL A 94 13.62 14.75 1.97
N PHE A 95 12.93 14.55 0.84
CA PHE A 95 11.47 14.60 0.80
C PHE A 95 10.87 13.50 1.69
N ALA A 96 10.17 13.88 2.75
CA ALA A 96 9.47 12.95 3.63
C ALA A 96 8.08 13.51 3.98
N LYS A 97 7.03 12.81 3.53
CA LYS A 97 5.63 13.18 3.75
C LYS A 97 4.90 12.03 4.44
N GLU A 98 4.25 12.34 5.54
CA GLU A 98 3.35 11.42 6.25
C GLU A 98 2.05 11.21 5.46
N VAL A 99 1.48 10.03 5.63
CA VAL A 99 0.21 9.64 5.03
C VAL A 99 -0.68 9.05 6.12
N ASP A 100 -1.90 9.56 6.22
CA ASP A 100 -2.91 9.04 7.15
C ASP A 100 -3.27 7.60 6.79
N SER A 101 -3.08 6.72 7.76
CA SER A 101 -3.23 5.28 7.62
C SER A 101 -3.89 4.62 8.83
N LEU A 102 -4.53 5.43 9.68
CA LEU A 102 -5.14 4.96 10.92
C LEU A 102 -4.15 4.17 11.80
N ASP A 103 -2.89 4.61 11.84
CA ASP A 103 -1.79 4.02 12.62
C ASP A 103 -1.46 2.55 12.31
N VAL A 104 -1.90 2.02 11.18
CA VAL A 104 -1.56 0.66 10.77
C VAL A 104 -0.34 0.66 9.84
N PRO A 105 0.71 -0.15 10.08
CA PRO A 105 1.88 -0.28 9.21
C PRO A 105 1.68 -1.31 8.08
N PHE A 106 0.92 -0.97 7.03
CA PHE A 106 0.66 -1.90 5.92
C PHE A 106 1.92 -2.26 5.10
N HIS A 107 1.86 -3.39 4.38
CA HIS A 107 2.97 -3.94 3.56
C HIS A 107 4.28 -4.14 4.33
N SER A 108 4.18 -4.43 5.63
CA SER A 108 5.32 -4.75 6.49
C SER A 108 5.06 -6.05 7.26
N SER A 109 6.07 -6.56 7.95
CA SER A 109 5.92 -7.74 8.82
C SER A 109 4.85 -7.58 9.91
N HIS A 110 4.50 -6.36 10.31
CA HIS A 110 3.54 -6.04 11.36
C HIS A 110 2.10 -6.45 11.07
N VAL A 111 1.74 -6.62 9.79
CA VAL A 111 0.39 -7.07 9.39
C VAL A 111 0.31 -8.59 9.17
N ARG A 112 1.38 -9.34 9.49
CA ARG A 112 1.45 -10.79 9.27
C ARG A 112 0.32 -11.55 9.97
N ASP A 113 0.00 -11.17 11.20
CA ASP A 113 -1.02 -11.86 12.01
C ASP A 113 -2.43 -11.70 11.45
N VAL A 114 -2.66 -10.68 10.61
CA VAL A 114 -3.93 -10.45 9.91
C VAL A 114 -4.07 -11.38 8.68
N GLY A 115 -2.97 -11.93 8.17
CA GLY A 115 -2.95 -12.69 6.92
C GLY A 115 -3.89 -13.91 6.91
N ALA A 116 -3.85 -14.75 7.95
CA ALA A 116 -4.71 -15.92 8.03
C ALA A 116 -6.20 -15.56 8.23
N PRO A 117 -6.58 -14.71 9.22
CA PRO A 117 -7.96 -14.25 9.37
C PRO A 117 -8.53 -13.59 8.10
N LEU A 118 -7.74 -12.75 7.43
CA LEU A 118 -8.15 -12.08 6.19
C LEU A 118 -8.38 -13.09 5.07
N THR A 119 -7.48 -14.05 4.90
CA THR A 119 -7.62 -15.12 3.89
C THR A 119 -8.93 -15.89 4.10
N ASP A 120 -9.23 -16.26 5.34
CA ASP A 120 -10.46 -17.00 5.66
C ASP A 120 -11.73 -16.17 5.47
N ALA A 121 -11.66 -14.85 5.69
CA ALA A 121 -12.76 -13.93 5.36
C ALA A 121 -12.96 -13.83 3.84
N LEU A 122 -11.87 -13.64 3.07
CA LEU A 122 -11.91 -13.47 1.62
C LEU A 122 -12.40 -14.74 0.90
N ARG A 123 -12.10 -15.93 1.41
CA ARG A 123 -12.63 -17.21 0.88
C ARG A 123 -14.16 -17.32 0.93
N LYS A 124 -14.82 -16.50 1.75
CA LYS A 124 -16.29 -16.46 1.88
C LYS A 124 -16.93 -15.46 0.92
N VAL A 125 -16.13 -14.61 0.26
CA VAL A 125 -16.61 -13.73 -0.80
C VAL A 125 -16.91 -14.61 -2.02
N ARG A 126 -18.19 -14.63 -2.42
CA ARG A 126 -18.71 -15.46 -3.52
C ARG A 126 -19.33 -14.59 -4.60
#